data_AF-A0A920QP71-F1
#
_entry.id   AF-A0A920QP71-F1
#
_cell.length_a   1.000
_cell.length_b   1.000
_cell.length_c   1.000
_cell.angle_alpha   90.00
_cell.angle_beta   90.00
_cell.angle_gamma   90.00
#
_symmetry.space_group_name_H-M   'P 1'
#
loop_
_entity.id
_entity.type
_entity.pdbx_description
1 polymer ?
#
loop_
_entity_poly.entity_id
_entity_poly.type
_entity_poly.pdbx_seq_one_letter_code
_entity_poly.pdbx_strand_id
1 'polypeptide(L)'
;MNFPAWTRDTETMKRDMEKHGYCLFKEALTPEQLSEAQERLSKQAEGERKAGFAYFHQGKGVPDPEIIGTERKLGYSQSVSFLANKGRIFRR
;
A
#
# COMPACT_ATOMS: atom_id res chain seq x y z
N MET A 1 12.73 26.68 1.52
CA MET A 1 11.70 26.15 2.45
C MET A 1 12.34 25.04 3.26
N ASN A 2 12.19 25.04 4.59
CA ASN A 2 12.66 23.94 5.43
C ASN A 2 11.52 22.93 5.55
N PHE A 3 11.72 21.69 5.08
CA PHE A 3 10.72 20.62 5.11
C PHE A 3 11.14 19.53 6.12
N PRO A 4 10.19 18.78 6.69
CA PRO A 4 10.49 17.62 7.52
C PRO A 4 11.45 16.65 6.83
N ALA A 5 12.41 16.14 7.59
CA ALA A 5 13.38 15.14 7.14
C ALA A 5 13.20 13.84 7.94
N TRP A 6 13.66 12.73 7.37
CA TRP A 6 13.64 11.43 8.06
C TRP A 6 14.39 11.51 9.39
N THR A 7 13.67 11.35 10.50
CA THR A 7 14.24 11.45 11.85
C THR A 7 13.73 10.34 12.76
N ARG A 8 14.50 10.01 13.80
CA ARG A 8 14.04 9.18 14.93
C ARG A 8 13.79 10.03 16.19
N ASP A 9 14.05 11.34 16.14
CA ASP A 9 13.89 12.23 17.28
C ASP A 9 12.43 12.70 17.42
N THR A 10 11.81 12.33 18.53
CA THR A 10 10.41 12.63 18.83
C THR A 10 10.14 14.13 18.94
N GLU A 11 11.07 14.92 19.47
CA GLU A 11 10.86 16.37 19.61
C GLU A 11 10.90 17.07 18.24
N THR A 12 11.78 16.62 17.35
CA THR A 12 11.76 17.06 15.95
C THR A 12 10.47 16.65 15.24
N MET A 13 9.97 15.42 15.45
CA MET A 13 8.71 14.98 14.86
C MET A 13 7.51 15.80 15.33
N LYS A 14 7.44 16.13 16.64
CA LYS A 14 6.38 17.00 17.18
C LYS A 14 6.41 18.38 16.55
N ARG A 15 7.60 19.01 16.48
CA ARG A 15 7.78 20.32 15.82
C ARG A 15 7.41 20.27 14.34
N ASP A 16 7.79 19.21 13.64
CA ASP A 16 7.45 19.02 12.24
C ASP A 16 5.93 18.86 12.06
N MET A 17 5.27 18.10 12.93
CA MET A 17 3.82 17.94 12.95
C MET A 17 3.11 19.28 13.20
N GLU A 18 3.54 20.06 14.19
CA GLU A 18 2.95 21.38 14.50
C GLU A 18 3.12 22.38 13.36
N LYS A 19 4.29 22.39 12.72
CA LYS A 19 4.63 23.36 11.68
C LYS A 19 4.11 22.99 10.29
N HIS A 20 4.12 21.69 9.95
CA HIS A 20 3.88 21.20 8.60
C HIS A 20 2.62 20.34 8.49
N GLY A 21 2.04 19.90 9.61
CA GLY A 21 0.91 18.95 9.62
C GLY A 21 1.31 17.50 9.31
N TYR A 22 2.61 17.22 9.20
CA TYR A 22 3.17 15.87 9.01
C TYR A 22 4.62 15.81 9.50
N CYS A 23 5.13 14.59 9.73
CA CYS A 23 6.54 14.32 10.02
C CYS A 23 7.00 13.04 9.31
N LEU A 24 8.31 12.87 9.13
CA LEU A 24 8.90 11.67 8.52
C LEU A 24 9.62 10.83 9.57
N PHE A 25 8.96 9.79 10.08
CA PHE A 25 9.56 8.88 11.04
C PHE A 25 10.45 7.86 10.34
N LYS A 26 11.76 7.96 10.56
CA LYS A 26 12.74 7.02 10.07
C LYS A 26 12.57 5.67 10.77
N GLU A 27 12.41 4.61 9.98
CA GLU A 27 12.29 3.23 10.47
C GLU A 27 11.16 3.04 11.48
N ALA A 28 9.98 3.59 11.15
CA ALA A 28 8.78 3.47 11.97
C ALA A 28 8.34 2.01 12.22
N LEU A 29 8.81 1.06 11.40
CA LEU A 29 8.62 -0.38 11.56
C LEU A 29 9.99 -1.05 11.68
N THR A 30 10.09 -2.06 12.56
CA THR A 30 11.27 -2.93 12.56
C THR A 30 11.32 -3.75 11.25
N PRO A 31 12.50 -4.28 10.85
CA PRO A 31 12.61 -5.14 9.67
C PRO A 31 11.63 -6.33 9.70
N GLU A 32 11.41 -6.91 10.88
CA GLU A 32 10.50 -8.04 11.08
C GLU A 32 9.04 -7.62 10.85
N GLN A 33 8.62 -6.49 11.43
CA GLN A 33 7.27 -5.94 11.24
C GLN A 33 7.00 -5.57 9.78
N LEU A 34 7.98 -4.98 9.10
CA LEU A 34 7.88 -4.64 7.69
C LEU A 34 7.73 -5.89 6.83
N SER A 35 8.55 -6.92 7.09
CA SER A 35 8.49 -8.20 6.39
C SER A 35 7.13 -8.89 6.57
N GLU A 36 6.64 -8.98 7.80
CA GLU A 36 5.33 -9.59 8.09
C GLU A 36 4.19 -8.85 7.38
N ALA A 37 4.21 -7.51 7.40
CA ALA A 37 3.20 -6.69 6.73
C ALA A 37 3.22 -6.89 5.21
N GLN A 38 4.40 -6.93 4.59
CA GLN A 38 4.57 -7.18 3.15
C GLN A 38 4.08 -8.56 2.74
N GLU A 39 4.44 -9.59 3.51
CA GLU A 39 4.01 -10.97 3.26
C GLU A 39 2.49 -11.08 3.31
N ARG A 40 1.87 -10.51 4.35
CA ARG A 40 0.42 -10.54 4.54
C ARG A 40 -0.32 -9.81 3.42
N LEU A 41 0.16 -8.63 3.02
CA LEU A 41 -0.40 -7.87 1.90
C LEU A 41 -0.32 -8.68 0.60
N SER A 42 0.82 -9.31 0.33
CA SER A 42 1.05 -10.09 -0.88
C SER A 42 0.16 -11.34 -0.94
N LYS A 43 0.06 -12.09 0.16
CA LYS A 43 -0.83 -13.25 0.30
C LYS A 43 -2.29 -12.87 0.11
N GLN A 44 -2.74 -11.75 0.68
CA GLN A 44 -4.10 -11.28 0.47
C GLN A 44 -4.34 -10.89 -1.00
N ALA A 45 -3.42 -10.16 -1.61
CA ALA A 45 -3.52 -9.77 -3.01
C ALA A 45 -3.67 -10.99 -3.94
N GLU A 46 -2.87 -12.03 -3.69
CA GLU A 46 -2.95 -13.30 -4.41
C GLU A 46 -4.27 -14.05 -4.14
N GLY A 47 -4.72 -14.09 -2.88
CA GLY A 47 -6.00 -14.69 -2.50
C GLY A 47 -7.18 -14.03 -3.20
N GLU A 48 -7.21 -12.70 -3.24
CA GLU A 48 -8.23 -11.93 -3.97
C GLU A 48 -8.19 -12.20 -5.48
N ARG A 49 -7.00 -12.35 -6.07
CA ARG A 49 -6.83 -12.72 -7.49
C ARG A 49 -7.42 -14.10 -7.77
N LYS A 50 -7.06 -15.12 -6.96
CA LYS A 50 -7.54 -16.49 -7.11
C LYS A 50 -9.06 -16.60 -6.92
N ALA A 51 -9.63 -15.79 -6.03
CA ALA A 51 -11.06 -15.78 -5.76
C ALA A 51 -11.88 -14.91 -6.73
N GLY A 52 -11.24 -14.20 -7.67
CA GLY A 52 -11.93 -13.31 -8.60
C GLY A 52 -12.45 -12.00 -7.98
N PHE A 53 -12.00 -11.65 -6.77
CA PHE A 53 -12.36 -10.40 -6.07
C PHE A 53 -11.32 -9.29 -6.22
N ALA A 54 -10.23 -9.54 -6.94
CA ALA A 54 -9.17 -8.54 -7.13
C ALA A 54 -9.69 -7.34 -7.92
N TYR A 55 -9.44 -6.15 -7.37
CA TYR A 55 -9.73 -4.88 -8.03
C TYR A 55 -8.43 -4.27 -8.54
N PHE A 56 -8.34 -4.04 -9.84
CA PHE A 56 -7.17 -3.46 -10.49
C PHE A 56 -7.46 -2.04 -10.96
N HIS A 57 -6.54 -1.12 -10.70
CA HIS A 57 -6.57 0.22 -11.25
C HIS A 57 -5.73 0.32 -12.52
N GLN A 58 -6.19 1.13 -13.48
CA GLN A 58 -5.36 1.60 -14.58
C GLN A 58 -4.37 2.63 -14.02
N GLY A 59 -3.07 2.37 -14.13
CA GLY A 59 -2.04 3.34 -13.76
C GLY A 59 -2.07 4.52 -14.72
N LYS A 60 -1.98 5.77 -14.21
CA LYS A 60 -1.80 6.95 -15.06
C LYS A 60 -0.49 6.82 -15.83
N GLY A 61 -0.60 6.48 -17.10
CA GLY A 61 0.50 6.30 -18.04
C GLY A 61 0.07 5.88 -19.44
N VAL A 62 -1.21 5.57 -19.68
CA VAL A 62 -1.74 5.29 -21.02
C VAL A 62 -3.15 5.89 -21.11
N PRO A 63 -3.53 6.53 -22.23
CA PRO A 63 -4.91 6.98 -22.48
C PRO A 63 -5.88 5.79 -22.45
N ASP A 64 -7.18 6.10 -22.28
CA ASP A 64 -8.35 5.22 -22.16
C ASP A 64 -8.30 3.89 -22.96
N PRO A 65 -9.06 2.86 -22.53
CA PRO A 65 -8.92 1.51 -23.04
C PRO A 65 -9.47 1.40 -24.46
N GLU A 66 -8.59 1.40 -25.45
CA GLU A 66 -8.88 0.72 -26.69
C GLU A 66 -9.01 -0.78 -26.39
N ILE A 67 -10.25 -1.27 -26.45
CA ILE A 67 -10.55 -2.69 -26.54
C ILE A 67 -9.98 -3.16 -27.87
N ILE A 68 -8.73 -3.63 -27.86
CA ILE A 68 -8.14 -4.42 -28.95
C ILE A 68 -7.82 -5.79 -28.37
N GLY A 69 -8.64 -6.77 -28.75
CA GLY A 69 -8.40 -8.18 -28.47
C GLY A 69 -9.18 -8.75 -27.28
N THR A 70 -9.44 -10.06 -27.34
CA THR A 70 -10.23 -10.86 -26.40
C THR A 70 -9.59 -11.04 -25.01
N GLU A 71 -8.54 -10.28 -24.68
CA GLU A 71 -7.80 -10.41 -23.43
C GLU A 71 -8.00 -9.19 -22.53
N ARG A 72 -8.62 -9.41 -21.37
CA ARG A 72 -8.66 -8.42 -20.28
C ARG A 72 -7.22 -8.10 -19.86
N LYS A 73 -6.67 -6.98 -20.31
CA LYS A 73 -5.49 -6.38 -19.69
C LYS A 73 -5.86 -5.92 -18.28
N LEU A 74 -5.59 -6.76 -17.28
CA LEU A 74 -5.71 -6.40 -15.87
C LEU A 74 -4.72 -5.25 -15.61
N GLY A 75 -5.17 -4.19 -14.93
CA GLY A 75 -4.33 -3.03 -14.62
C GLY A 75 -3.05 -3.39 -13.84
N TYR A 76 -2.02 -2.55 -13.93
CA TYR A 76 -0.70 -2.81 -13.32
C TYR A 76 -0.69 -2.73 -11.79
N SER A 77 -1.70 -2.12 -11.16
CA SER A 77 -1.81 -2.00 -9.71
C SER A 77 -3.10 -2.62 -9.19
N GLN A 78 -2.99 -3.44 -8.14
CA GLN A 78 -4.11 -4.02 -7.42
C GLN A 78 -4.38 -3.20 -6.15
N SER A 79 -5.64 -2.86 -5.91
CA SER A 79 -6.09 -2.35 -4.62
C SER A 79 -6.45 -3.49 -3.70
N VAL A 80 -5.77 -3.54 -2.55
CA VAL A 80 -6.01 -4.52 -1.49
C VAL A 80 -6.79 -3.83 -0.39
N SER A 81 -8.07 -4.19 -0.23
CA SER A 81 -8.95 -3.55 0.76
C SER A 81 -8.62 -3.99 2.19
N PHE A 82 -8.88 -3.09 3.15
CA PHE A 82 -8.54 -3.12 4.57
C PHE A 82 -8.28 -4.53 5.19
N LEU A 83 -7.06 -4.73 5.67
CA LEU A 83 -6.54 -5.97 6.25
C LEU A 83 -7.18 -6.36 7.59
N ALA A 84 -7.76 -5.41 8.34
CA ALA A 84 -8.15 -5.59 9.73
C ALA A 84 -9.24 -6.66 9.95
N ASN A 85 -10.15 -6.86 8.97
CA ASN A 85 -11.28 -7.80 9.11
C ASN A 85 -11.20 -9.06 8.23
N LYS A 86 -10.24 -9.19 7.30
CA LYS A 86 -10.12 -10.38 6.43
C LYS A 86 -9.27 -11.51 7.01
N GLY A 87 -8.59 -11.27 8.14
CA GLY A 87 -7.75 -12.26 8.82
C GLY A 87 -8.48 -13.56 9.21
N ARG A 88 -9.81 -13.55 9.31
CA ARG A 88 -10.61 -14.74 9.62
C ARG A 88 -10.91 -15.64 8.41
N ILE A 89 -10.80 -15.13 7.18
CA ILE A 89 -11.08 -15.87 5.94
C ILE A 89 -9.83 -16.63 5.44
N PHE A 90 -8.63 -16.09 5.72
CA PHE A 90 -7.36 -16.64 5.22
C PHE A 90 -6.49 -17.30 6.30
N ARG A 91 -6.94 -17.35 7.55
CA ARG A 91 -6.36 -18.20 8.60
C ARG A 91 -7.08 -19.55 8.56
N ARG A 92 -6.53 -20.50 7.81
CA ARG A 92 -6.84 -21.93 7.94
C ARG A 92 -5.59 -22.63 8.43
#